data_AF-A0AAE2XX41-F1
#
_entry.id   AF-A0AAE2XX41-F1
#
_cell.length_a   1.000
_cell.length_b   1.000
_cell.length_c   1.000
_cell.angle_alpha   90.00
_cell.angle_beta   90.00
_cell.angle_gamma   90.00
#
_symmetry.space_group_name_H-M   'P 1'
#
loop_
_entity.id
_entity.type
_entity.pdbx_description
1 polymer ?
#
loop_
_entity_poly.entity_id
_entity_poly.type
_entity_poly.pdbx_seq_one_letter_code
_entity_poly.pdbx_strand_id
1 'polypeptide(L)'
;GNICSSRDLLALSLKARREELLLRLAEAFEKRSEPEIVKSGRCQEVTEPVNLNKLPILTHTVADGGPYVTSGVLILRDPEFGRNASIHRLMKLDDKRFAVRLVEERDADVYLKRAGGEMDVAICIGNHPSLLLAAATSLDITVDELEIANSLKELKLAKCRKVDLEVPENSEIVLEGRIINELVDEGPFLDLTGTYDIVRKQPVIEIRHFTHARNPIYQALLPGGLDHKLLMGLPREPAIYNEVKKVCECKNVLITPGGCSWLHGIVQICKRKPEDGMNAIEAAFRAHKSMKHVVVVDEDIDIYDLNSVEYAIATRFQASKNLVLRKDKGSSLDPSANQVTRETTKVGVDATIPFDKDRSHFIPVKIMGEETIRVEDYVSQ
;
A
#
# COMPACT_ATOMS: atom_id res chain seq x y z
N GLY A 1 6.38 0.05 15.57
CA GLY A 1 5.77 -0.60 14.41
C GLY A 1 4.31 -0.91 14.66
N ASN A 2 3.66 -1.59 13.73
CA ASN A 2 2.25 -2.01 13.79
C ASN A 2 1.22 -0.88 13.72
N ILE A 3 1.61 0.31 13.26
CA ILE A 3 0.70 1.48 13.19
C ILE A 3 -0.21 1.45 11.95
N CYS A 4 0.07 0.53 11.01
CA CYS A 4 -0.71 0.31 9.79
C CYS A 4 -1.23 -1.15 9.73
N SER A 5 -1.32 -1.83 10.88
CA SER A 5 -1.51 -3.28 10.95
C SER A 5 -2.97 -3.74 10.87
N SER A 6 -3.91 -2.79 10.90
CA SER A 6 -5.32 -3.05 10.63
C SER A 6 -5.97 -1.86 9.92
N ARG A 7 -7.09 -2.13 9.24
CA ARG A 7 -7.92 -1.06 8.66
C ARG A 7 -8.45 -0.11 9.73
N ASP A 8 -8.80 -0.63 10.91
CA ASP A 8 -9.31 0.16 12.02
C ASP A 8 -8.26 1.17 12.52
N LEU A 9 -7.00 0.74 12.64
CA LEU A 9 -5.90 1.64 13.02
C LEU A 9 -5.65 2.71 11.95
N LEU A 10 -5.70 2.34 10.67
CA LEU A 10 -5.56 3.29 9.58
C LEU A 10 -6.72 4.28 9.55
N ALA A 11 -7.95 3.82 9.65
CA ALA A 11 -9.14 4.67 9.71
C ALA A 11 -9.09 5.62 10.91
N LEU A 12 -8.72 5.11 12.10
CA LEU A 12 -8.50 5.91 13.30
C LEU A 12 -7.44 7.00 13.09
N SER A 13 -6.30 6.66 12.47
CA SER A 13 -5.21 7.63 12.20
C SER A 13 -5.65 8.78 11.29
N LEU A 14 -6.61 8.51 10.40
CA LEU A 14 -7.22 9.46 9.50
C LEU A 14 -8.46 10.14 10.08
N LYS A 15 -8.93 9.76 11.28
CA LYS A 15 -10.23 10.20 11.83
C LYS A 15 -11.39 9.87 10.88
N ALA A 16 -11.44 8.63 10.40
CA ALA A 16 -12.48 8.07 9.55
C ALA A 16 -13.08 6.81 10.18
N ARG A 17 -14.27 6.40 9.72
CA ARG A 17 -14.76 5.04 9.97
C ARG A 17 -14.09 4.05 9.03
N ARG A 18 -14.00 2.78 9.43
CA ARG A 18 -13.38 1.71 8.64
C ARG A 18 -14.01 1.59 7.26
N GLU A 19 -15.32 1.72 7.18
CA GLU A 19 -16.14 1.59 5.97
C GLU A 19 -15.92 2.77 5.01
N GLU A 20 -15.45 3.91 5.50
CA GLU A 20 -15.19 5.12 4.70
C GLU A 20 -13.78 5.14 4.11
N LEU A 21 -12.89 4.25 4.57
CA LEU A 21 -11.47 4.28 4.26
C LEU A 21 -11.20 4.23 2.75
N LEU A 22 -11.91 3.36 2.02
CA LEU A 22 -11.78 3.26 0.56
C LEU A 22 -12.16 4.56 -0.12
N LEU A 23 -13.35 5.09 0.16
CA LEU A 23 -13.86 6.28 -0.50
C LEU A 23 -12.97 7.49 -0.20
N ARG A 24 -12.45 7.60 1.01
CA ARG A 24 -11.52 8.65 1.41
C ARG A 24 -10.19 8.55 0.66
N LEU A 25 -9.65 7.34 0.48
CA LEU A 25 -8.45 7.12 -0.33
C LEU A 25 -8.70 7.44 -1.81
N ALA A 26 -9.84 7.00 -2.36
CA ALA A 26 -10.22 7.30 -3.74
C ALA A 26 -10.40 8.80 -3.98
N GLU A 27 -11.02 9.52 -3.04
CA GLU A 27 -11.16 10.97 -3.11
C GLU A 27 -9.80 11.67 -3.02
N ALA A 28 -8.90 11.24 -2.12
CA ALA A 28 -7.56 11.83 -2.01
C ALA A 28 -6.71 11.65 -3.28
N PHE A 29 -6.94 10.58 -4.06
CA PHE A 29 -6.26 10.38 -5.34
C PHE A 29 -6.78 11.31 -6.43
N GLU A 30 -8.06 11.71 -6.37
CA GLU A 30 -8.69 12.59 -7.36
C GLU A 30 -8.54 14.08 -6.99
N LYS A 31 -8.71 14.41 -5.70
CA LYS A 31 -8.70 15.77 -5.16
C LYS A 31 -7.48 15.96 -4.26
N ARG A 32 -6.33 16.08 -4.91
CA ARG A 32 -5.04 16.32 -4.28
C ARG A 32 -4.93 17.77 -3.78
N SER A 33 -4.18 17.98 -2.71
CA SER A 33 -3.92 19.30 -2.14
C SER A 33 -2.45 19.51 -1.85
N GLU A 34 -1.89 20.63 -2.28
CA GLU A 34 -0.49 20.98 -2.03
C GLU A 34 -0.26 21.20 -0.52
N PRO A 35 0.77 20.56 0.08
CA PRO A 35 1.13 20.81 1.47
C PRO A 35 1.84 22.16 1.64
N GLU A 36 1.58 22.83 2.76
CA GLU A 36 2.24 24.10 3.11
C GLU A 36 3.74 23.87 3.37
N ILE A 37 4.60 24.72 2.79
CA ILE A 37 6.05 24.70 3.04
C ILE A 37 6.38 25.66 4.19
N VAL A 38 6.96 25.12 5.26
CA VAL A 38 7.41 25.85 6.45
C VAL A 38 8.94 25.93 6.50
N LYS A 39 9.46 26.88 7.28
CA LYS A 39 10.91 27.13 7.39
C LYS A 39 11.67 26.01 8.13
N SER A 40 11.02 25.36 9.08
CA SER A 40 11.60 24.29 9.90
C SER A 40 10.49 23.43 10.49
N GLY A 41 10.79 22.16 10.71
CA GLY A 41 9.87 21.20 11.32
C GLY A 41 10.37 20.63 12.64
N ARG A 42 9.49 19.92 13.33
CA ARG A 42 9.84 19.07 14.47
C ARG A 42 10.96 18.07 14.12
N CYS A 43 11.02 17.58 12.89
CA CYS A 43 12.07 16.69 12.39
C CYS A 43 13.49 17.29 12.39
N GLN A 44 13.62 18.60 12.66
CA GLN A 44 14.88 19.35 12.61
C GLN A 44 15.25 20.00 13.96
N GLU A 45 14.63 19.61 15.06
CA GLU A 45 14.92 20.18 16.39
C GLU A 45 16.34 19.87 16.88
N VAL A 46 16.88 18.71 16.51
CA VAL A 46 18.22 18.25 16.88
C VAL A 46 18.99 17.88 15.62
N THR A 47 20.25 18.33 15.55
CA THR A 47 21.21 17.90 14.53
C THR A 47 22.25 16.99 15.18
N GLU A 48 22.41 15.80 14.63
CA GLU A 48 23.36 14.80 15.11
C GLU A 48 24.56 14.68 14.15
N PRO A 49 25.77 14.40 14.66
CA PRO A 49 26.84 13.87 13.82
C PRO A 49 26.37 12.60 13.12
N VAL A 50 26.64 12.50 11.81
CA VAL A 50 26.23 11.34 11.00
C VAL A 50 26.90 10.08 11.54
N ASN A 51 26.09 9.23 12.17
CA ASN A 51 26.45 7.91 12.65
C ASN A 51 25.17 7.06 12.78
N LEU A 52 24.95 6.18 11.81
CA LEU A 52 23.79 5.31 11.71
C LEU A 52 23.71 4.27 12.86
N ASN A 53 24.80 4.03 13.59
CA ASN A 53 24.77 3.15 14.77
C ASN A 53 23.97 3.74 15.94
N LYS A 54 23.63 5.04 15.89
CA LYS A 54 22.72 5.67 16.86
C LYS A 54 21.26 5.25 16.67
N LEU A 55 20.91 4.73 15.49
CA LEU A 55 19.57 4.26 15.20
C LEU A 55 19.46 2.76 15.56
N PRO A 56 18.35 2.32 16.18
CA PRO A 56 18.12 0.91 16.50
C PRO A 56 17.64 0.15 15.24
N ILE A 57 18.47 0.12 14.20
CA ILE A 57 18.16 -0.52 12.92
C ILE A 57 18.16 -2.04 13.12
N LEU A 58 17.06 -2.69 12.73
CA LEU A 58 16.79 -4.08 13.07
C LEU A 58 17.26 -5.05 12.00
N THR A 59 17.79 -6.18 12.43
CA THR A 59 17.85 -7.41 11.62
C THR A 59 16.61 -8.23 11.96
N HIS A 60 15.75 -8.49 10.97
CA HIS A 60 14.42 -9.07 11.21
C HIS A 60 14.45 -10.59 11.22
N THR A 61 15.32 -11.18 10.41
CA THR A 61 15.50 -12.63 10.30
C THR A 61 16.97 -13.02 10.35
N VAL A 62 17.22 -14.29 10.64
CA VAL A 62 18.58 -14.85 10.70
C VAL A 62 19.31 -14.86 9.35
N ALA A 63 18.58 -14.79 8.23
CA ALA A 63 19.16 -14.84 6.89
C ALA A 63 19.18 -13.47 6.20
N ASP A 64 18.67 -12.40 6.83
CA ASP A 64 18.77 -11.06 6.26
C ASP A 64 20.25 -10.71 5.99
N GLY A 65 20.53 -10.09 4.83
CA GLY A 65 21.89 -9.67 4.47
C GLY A 65 22.54 -8.66 5.43
N GLY A 66 21.75 -8.04 6.31
CA GLY A 66 22.21 -7.11 7.34
C GLY A 66 21.06 -6.48 8.12
N PRO A 67 21.31 -5.43 8.91
CA PRO A 67 20.26 -4.61 9.51
C PRO A 67 19.54 -3.76 8.45
N TYR A 68 18.21 -3.64 8.54
CA TYR A 68 17.38 -2.91 7.57
C TYR A 68 16.53 -1.82 8.21
N VAL A 69 16.50 -0.65 7.57
CA VAL A 69 15.38 0.30 7.72
C VAL A 69 14.26 -0.15 6.78
N THR A 70 13.06 -0.36 7.32
CA THR A 70 11.93 -0.96 6.59
C THR A 70 10.72 -0.03 6.46
N SER A 71 10.73 1.11 7.13
CA SER A 71 9.69 2.14 7.02
C SER A 71 10.25 3.48 6.52
N GLY A 72 11.40 3.45 5.82
CA GLY A 72 12.03 4.64 5.29
C GLY A 72 11.30 5.11 4.04
N VAL A 73 10.71 6.31 4.10
CA VAL A 73 10.16 7.00 2.93
C VAL A 73 11.29 7.82 2.30
N LEU A 74 11.70 7.45 1.09
CA LEU A 74 12.64 8.23 0.30
C LEU A 74 11.89 9.34 -0.41
N ILE A 75 12.46 10.54 -0.38
CA ILE A 75 12.00 11.67 -1.16
C ILE A 75 13.10 12.02 -2.16
N LEU A 76 12.70 12.09 -3.42
CA LEU A 76 13.53 12.39 -4.58
C LEU A 76 12.84 13.48 -5.42
N ARG A 77 13.59 14.12 -6.31
CA ARG A 77 13.03 15.09 -7.26
C ARG A 77 13.68 14.95 -8.63
N ASP A 78 12.86 14.84 -9.67
CA ASP A 78 13.25 14.99 -11.06
C ASP A 78 12.85 16.40 -11.56
N PRO A 79 13.69 17.09 -12.35
CA PRO A 79 13.37 18.43 -12.86
C PRO A 79 12.11 18.51 -13.75
N GLU A 80 11.74 17.41 -14.41
CA GLU A 80 10.59 17.33 -15.32
C GLU A 80 9.37 16.71 -14.63
N PHE A 81 9.57 15.61 -13.91
CA PHE A 81 8.47 14.85 -13.29
C PHE A 81 8.09 15.31 -11.88
N GLY A 82 8.92 16.13 -11.24
CA GLY A 82 8.64 16.67 -9.91
C GLY A 82 9.10 15.76 -8.79
N ARG A 83 8.38 15.78 -7.67
CA ARG A 83 8.76 15.05 -6.45
C ARG A 83 8.17 13.64 -6.46
N ASN A 84 8.97 12.68 -6.03
CA ASN A 84 8.53 11.32 -5.71
C ASN A 84 8.76 11.03 -4.23
N ALA A 85 7.78 10.42 -3.57
CA ALA A 85 7.93 9.86 -2.23
C ALA A 85 7.53 8.38 -2.21
N SER A 86 8.46 7.49 -1.87
CA SER A 86 8.27 6.04 -1.95
C SER A 86 8.96 5.29 -0.80
N ILE A 87 8.40 4.15 -0.38
CA ILE A 87 8.97 3.33 0.71
C ILE A 87 10.02 2.37 0.14
N HIS A 88 11.21 2.35 0.75
CA HIS A 88 12.28 1.42 0.37
C HIS A 88 12.89 0.72 1.59
N ARG A 89 13.29 -0.54 1.39
CA ARG A 89 14.18 -1.23 2.33
C ARG A 89 15.61 -0.73 2.14
N LEU A 90 16.29 -0.41 3.25
CA LEU A 90 17.65 0.12 3.28
C LEU A 90 18.55 -0.77 4.11
N MET A 91 19.43 -1.54 3.47
CA MET A 91 20.40 -2.39 4.16
C MET A 91 21.56 -1.54 4.66
N LYS A 92 21.81 -1.52 5.97
CA LYS A 92 22.92 -0.77 6.56
C LYS A 92 24.25 -1.42 6.19
N LEU A 93 25.11 -0.67 5.51
CA LEU A 93 26.46 -1.12 5.12
C LEU A 93 27.49 -0.76 6.20
N ASP A 94 27.43 0.48 6.68
CA ASP A 94 28.33 1.00 7.72
C ASP A 94 27.64 2.11 8.53
N ASP A 95 28.41 3.00 9.17
CA ASP A 95 27.90 4.09 9.99
C ASP A 95 27.37 5.29 9.17
N LYS A 96 27.50 5.29 7.84
CA LYS A 96 27.07 6.40 6.97
C LYS A 96 26.37 5.96 5.68
N ARG A 97 26.43 4.67 5.32
CA ARG A 97 25.95 4.17 4.04
C ARG A 97 24.87 3.10 4.16
N PHE A 98 23.93 3.15 3.21
CA PHE A 98 22.93 2.12 2.98
C PHE A 98 23.04 1.58 1.55
N ALA A 99 22.72 0.30 1.33
CA ALA A 99 22.27 -0.19 0.04
C ALA A 99 20.74 -0.03 -0.03
N VAL A 100 20.23 0.54 -1.13
CA VAL A 100 18.78 0.77 -1.31
C VAL A 100 18.22 -0.12 -2.40
N ARG A 101 17.15 -0.87 -2.12
CA ARG A 101 16.43 -1.62 -3.16
C ARG A 101 15.55 -0.68 -4.00
N LEU A 102 15.97 -0.36 -5.22
CA LEU A 102 15.17 0.37 -6.21
C LEU A 102 14.63 -0.63 -7.24
N VAL A 103 13.31 -0.86 -7.23
CA VAL A 103 12.69 -1.76 -8.22
C VAL A 103 12.77 -1.12 -9.60
N GLU A 104 13.22 -1.92 -10.56
CA GLU A 104 13.46 -1.50 -11.93
C GLU A 104 12.16 -0.96 -12.55
N GLU A 105 12.29 0.12 -13.34
CA GLU A 105 11.18 0.80 -14.05
C GLU A 105 10.17 1.52 -13.14
N ARG A 106 10.37 1.52 -11.81
CA ARG A 106 9.62 2.39 -10.89
C ARG A 106 10.25 3.77 -10.80
N ASP A 107 9.46 4.74 -10.36
CA ASP A 107 9.78 6.16 -10.41
C ASP A 107 11.16 6.50 -9.84
N ALA A 108 11.52 5.98 -8.66
CA ALA A 108 12.85 6.18 -8.08
C ALA A 108 14.02 5.67 -8.96
N ASP A 109 13.86 4.51 -9.62
CA ASP A 109 14.86 3.98 -10.58
C ASP A 109 14.91 4.84 -11.85
N VAL A 110 13.76 5.27 -12.36
CA VAL A 110 13.67 6.16 -13.53
C VAL A 110 14.33 7.51 -13.24
N TYR A 111 14.06 8.10 -12.08
CA TYR A 111 14.63 9.38 -11.64
C TYR A 111 16.15 9.28 -11.52
N LEU A 112 16.66 8.21 -10.89
CA LEU A 112 18.10 7.99 -10.75
C LEU A 112 18.79 7.87 -12.12
N LYS A 113 18.20 7.12 -13.06
CA LYS A 113 18.72 6.97 -14.42
C LYS A 113 18.75 8.30 -15.18
N ARG A 114 17.68 9.10 -15.07
CA ARG A 114 17.59 10.44 -15.69
C ARG A 114 18.58 11.43 -15.10
N ALA A 115 18.88 11.30 -13.81
CA ALA A 115 19.91 12.09 -13.12
C ALA A 115 21.36 11.64 -13.44
N GLY A 116 21.54 10.60 -14.27
CA GLY A 116 22.86 10.11 -14.66
C GLY A 116 23.51 9.15 -13.64
N GLY A 117 22.69 8.51 -12.79
CA GLY A 117 23.15 7.51 -11.82
C GLY A 117 23.50 8.07 -10.43
N GLU A 118 23.36 9.37 -10.22
CA GLU A 118 23.52 10.01 -8.91
C GLU A 118 22.47 11.08 -8.68
N MET A 119 21.91 11.16 -7.47
CA MET A 119 20.99 12.22 -7.11
C MET A 119 20.88 12.42 -5.60
N ASP A 120 20.47 13.61 -5.20
CA ASP A 120 20.16 13.91 -3.80
C ASP A 120 18.91 13.15 -3.34
N VAL A 121 18.91 12.75 -2.07
CA VAL A 121 17.84 11.98 -1.45
C VAL A 121 17.64 12.39 0.01
N ALA A 122 16.39 12.39 0.46
CA ALA A 122 16.05 12.47 1.88
C ALA A 122 15.30 11.21 2.31
N ILE A 123 15.62 10.67 3.48
CA ILE A 123 14.98 9.48 4.08
C ILE A 123 14.24 9.92 5.33
N CYS A 124 12.93 9.72 5.35
CA CYS A 124 12.06 10.05 6.48
C CYS A 124 11.65 8.78 7.22
N ILE A 125 11.84 8.73 8.54
CA ILE A 125 11.49 7.60 9.41
C ILE A 125 10.63 8.11 10.56
N GLY A 126 9.63 7.31 10.98
CA GLY A 126 8.67 7.71 12.00
C GLY A 126 7.65 8.68 11.42
N ASN A 127 6.89 8.20 10.45
CA ASN A 127 5.97 9.02 9.68
C ASN A 127 4.53 8.75 10.07
N HIS A 128 3.66 9.73 9.87
CA HIS A 128 2.22 9.52 10.00
C HIS A 128 1.72 8.48 8.98
N PRO A 129 0.76 7.60 9.32
CA PRO A 129 0.21 6.61 8.38
C PRO A 129 -0.30 7.16 7.04
N SER A 130 -0.78 8.42 6.99
CA SER A 130 -1.17 9.07 5.73
C SER A 130 -0.01 9.17 4.74
N LEU A 131 1.20 9.47 5.21
CA LEU A 131 2.39 9.49 4.37
C LEU A 131 2.74 8.09 3.89
N LEU A 132 2.71 7.10 4.80
CA LEU A 132 3.06 5.71 4.45
C LEU A 132 2.08 5.14 3.41
N LEU A 133 0.79 5.45 3.53
CA LEU A 133 -0.22 5.07 2.55
C LEU A 133 0.02 5.73 1.19
N ALA A 134 0.29 7.05 1.19
CA ALA A 134 0.58 7.76 -0.04
C ALA A 134 1.84 7.23 -0.73
N ALA A 135 2.94 7.07 0.02
CA ALA A 135 4.21 6.57 -0.48
C ALA A 135 4.21 5.07 -0.89
N ALA A 136 3.20 4.31 -0.48
CA ALA A 136 2.99 2.94 -0.94
C ALA A 136 2.07 2.85 -2.17
N THR A 137 1.48 3.97 -2.61
CA THR A 137 0.59 4.01 -3.77
C THR A 137 1.40 4.07 -5.07
N SER A 138 1.01 3.29 -6.08
CA SER A 138 1.59 3.42 -7.43
C SER A 138 0.70 4.31 -8.30
N LEU A 139 1.25 5.45 -8.76
CA LEU A 139 0.54 6.48 -9.51
C LEU A 139 1.23 6.77 -10.83
N ASP A 140 0.73 7.76 -11.56
CA ASP A 140 1.47 8.33 -12.69
C ASP A 140 2.71 9.06 -12.16
N ILE A 141 3.82 8.97 -12.90
CA ILE A 141 5.14 9.47 -12.49
C ILE A 141 5.19 10.98 -12.22
N THR A 142 4.19 11.73 -12.72
CA THR A 142 4.05 13.19 -12.51
C THR A 142 3.26 13.54 -11.25
N VAL A 143 2.77 12.54 -10.50
CA VAL A 143 1.99 12.74 -9.29
C VAL A 143 2.89 12.76 -8.07
N ASP A 144 2.78 13.82 -7.29
CA ASP A 144 3.44 13.96 -6.00
C ASP A 144 2.63 13.27 -4.89
N GLU A 145 3.17 12.18 -4.33
CA GLU A 145 2.52 11.45 -3.25
C GLU A 145 2.31 12.30 -1.98
N LEU A 146 3.09 13.37 -1.77
CA LEU A 146 2.90 14.25 -0.60
C LEU A 146 1.61 15.07 -0.69
N GLU A 147 1.10 15.35 -1.89
CA GLU A 147 -0.21 15.99 -2.06
C GLU A 147 -1.36 15.06 -1.61
N ILE A 148 -1.21 13.76 -1.86
CA ILE A 148 -2.16 12.74 -1.42
C ILE A 148 -2.08 12.59 0.09
N ALA A 149 -0.86 12.51 0.64
CA ALA A 149 -0.67 12.46 2.09
C ALA A 149 -1.35 13.62 2.79
N ASN A 150 -1.22 14.84 2.23
CA ASN A 150 -1.85 16.06 2.71
C ASN A 150 -3.39 16.02 2.61
N SER A 151 -3.92 15.49 1.51
CA SER A 151 -5.37 15.35 1.30
C SER A 151 -6.01 14.36 2.27
N LEU A 152 -5.26 13.32 2.65
CA LEU A 152 -5.70 12.36 3.67
C LEU A 152 -5.68 12.96 5.07
N LYS A 153 -4.63 13.73 5.38
CA LYS A 153 -4.44 14.46 6.63
C LYS A 153 -3.46 15.60 6.41
N GLU A 154 -3.84 16.80 6.87
CA GLU A 154 -3.02 18.00 6.76
C GLU A 154 -1.54 17.73 7.07
N LEU A 155 -0.70 18.04 6.09
CA LEU A 155 0.73 17.83 6.08
C LEU A 155 1.42 19.15 5.77
N LYS A 156 2.48 19.42 6.52
CA LYS A 156 3.39 20.54 6.29
C LYS A 156 4.77 20.00 5.98
N LEU A 157 5.49 20.68 5.10
CA LEU A 157 6.82 20.27 4.68
C LEU A 157 7.88 21.26 5.16
N ALA A 158 8.99 20.76 5.68
CA ALA A 158 10.16 21.55 6.01
C ALA A 158 11.23 21.38 4.91
N LYS A 159 11.90 22.47 4.55
CA LYS A 159 13.05 22.40 3.63
C LYS A 159 14.22 21.67 4.27
N CYS A 160 14.82 20.75 3.54
CA CYS A 160 16.08 20.10 3.91
C CYS A 160 17.23 21.10 4.08
N ARG A 161 18.27 20.71 4.81
CA ARG A 161 19.40 21.58 5.18
C ARG A 161 20.59 21.47 4.24
N LYS A 162 20.76 20.33 3.58
CA LYS A 162 21.91 19.96 2.75
C LYS A 162 21.55 19.52 1.34
N VAL A 163 20.28 19.19 1.10
CA VAL A 163 19.75 18.83 -0.23
C VAL A 163 18.57 19.74 -0.59
N ASP A 164 18.34 19.96 -1.88
CA ASP A 164 17.22 20.80 -2.37
C ASP A 164 15.90 19.99 -2.46
N LEU A 165 15.43 19.53 -1.29
CA LEU A 165 14.21 18.75 -1.12
C LEU A 165 13.40 19.28 0.07
N GLU A 166 12.14 18.89 0.15
CA GLU A 166 11.29 19.12 1.31
C GLU A 166 10.81 17.79 1.88
N VAL A 167 10.77 17.73 3.21
CA VAL A 167 10.41 16.54 3.99
C VAL A 167 9.23 16.86 4.90
N PRO A 168 8.38 15.88 5.26
CA PRO A 168 7.36 16.06 6.29
C PRO A 168 7.95 16.67 7.56
N GLU A 169 7.38 17.79 8.00
CA GLU A 169 7.92 18.56 9.13
C GLU A 169 7.80 17.80 10.47
N ASN A 170 6.88 16.83 10.53
CA ASN A 170 6.58 16.01 11.68
C ASN A 170 7.20 14.60 11.64
N SER A 171 8.07 14.28 10.67
CA SER A 171 8.88 13.05 10.71
C SER A 171 9.69 12.96 12.01
N GLU A 172 9.86 11.77 12.57
CA GLU A 172 10.67 11.63 13.79
C GLU A 172 12.17 11.77 13.49
N ILE A 173 12.63 11.21 12.36
CA ILE A 173 14.04 11.19 11.92
C ILE A 173 14.11 11.51 10.43
N VAL A 174 15.05 12.38 10.05
CA VAL A 174 15.37 12.70 8.66
C VAL A 174 16.87 12.52 8.41
N LEU A 175 17.20 11.73 7.39
CA LEU A 175 18.56 11.54 6.90
C LEU A 175 18.67 12.13 5.50
N GLU A 176 19.54 13.11 5.30
CA GLU A 176 19.79 13.71 3.98
C GLU A 176 21.10 13.17 3.43
N GLY A 177 21.12 12.84 2.14
CA GLY A 177 22.25 12.19 1.52
C GLY A 177 22.21 12.24 0.01
N ARG A 178 23.00 11.38 -0.62
CA ARG A 178 23.09 11.25 -2.07
C ARG A 178 23.14 9.78 -2.45
N ILE A 179 22.35 9.40 -3.45
CA ILE A 179 22.52 8.14 -4.17
C ILE A 179 23.77 8.30 -5.05
N ILE A 180 24.74 7.41 -4.92
CA ILE A 180 26.01 7.45 -5.65
C ILE A 180 26.09 6.30 -6.66
N ASN A 181 26.95 6.45 -7.67
CA ASN A 181 27.16 5.44 -8.71
C ASN A 181 28.09 4.30 -8.23
N GLU A 182 27.78 3.74 -7.06
CA GLU A 182 28.38 2.54 -6.47
C GLU A 182 27.30 1.48 -6.35
N LEU A 183 27.57 0.26 -6.82
CA LEU A 183 26.67 -0.88 -6.70
C LEU A 183 27.24 -1.92 -5.73
N VAL A 184 26.44 -2.34 -4.76
CA VAL A 184 26.79 -3.38 -3.78
C VAL A 184 25.76 -4.49 -3.77
N ASP A 185 26.11 -5.64 -3.18
CA ASP A 185 25.13 -6.70 -2.98
C ASP A 185 24.12 -6.29 -1.91
N GLU A 186 22.84 -6.39 -2.22
CA GLU A 186 21.71 -6.15 -1.31
C GLU A 186 20.87 -7.43 -1.21
N GLY A 187 20.51 -7.81 0.01
CA GLY A 187 19.78 -9.04 0.32
C GLY A 187 20.69 -10.20 0.76
N PRO A 188 20.12 -11.41 0.95
CA PRO A 188 18.69 -11.71 0.78
C PRO A 188 17.86 -11.03 1.87
N PHE A 189 16.55 -10.90 1.65
CA PHE A 189 15.65 -10.22 2.60
C PHE A 189 14.25 -10.80 2.54
N LEU A 190 13.56 -10.83 3.70
CA LEU A 190 12.19 -11.32 3.81
C LEU A 190 11.22 -10.44 3.01
N ASP A 191 10.48 -11.05 2.08
CA ASP A 191 9.48 -10.38 1.25
C ASP A 191 8.03 -10.61 1.77
N LEU A 192 7.06 -9.95 1.15
CA LEU A 192 5.64 -9.91 1.51
C LEU A 192 5.02 -11.30 1.73
N THR A 193 5.43 -12.27 0.92
CA THR A 193 4.92 -13.65 0.92
C THR A 193 5.47 -14.52 2.03
N GLY A 194 6.41 -14.02 2.82
CA GLY A 194 7.12 -14.82 3.81
C GLY A 194 8.28 -15.62 3.23
N THR A 195 8.68 -15.35 1.98
CA THR A 195 9.84 -15.97 1.32
C THR A 195 10.97 -14.96 1.16
N TYR A 196 12.20 -15.43 0.99
CA TYR A 196 13.34 -14.54 0.74
C TYR A 196 13.41 -14.10 -0.72
N ASP A 197 13.60 -12.80 -0.90
CA ASP A 197 14.04 -12.24 -2.16
C ASP A 197 15.54 -12.49 -2.38
N ILE A 198 15.96 -12.59 -3.63
CA ILE A 198 17.35 -12.92 -4.00
C ILE A 198 18.28 -11.71 -3.85
N VAL A 199 19.58 -11.99 -3.73
CA VAL A 199 20.63 -10.97 -3.74
C VAL A 199 20.71 -10.31 -5.12
N ARG A 200 20.78 -8.98 -5.16
CA ARG A 200 21.00 -8.20 -6.39
C ARG A 200 21.99 -7.07 -6.15
N LYS A 201 22.63 -6.61 -7.23
CA LYS A 201 23.38 -5.35 -7.21
C LYS A 201 22.43 -4.17 -7.11
N GLN A 202 22.61 -3.32 -6.11
CA GLN A 202 21.77 -2.16 -5.82
C GLN A 202 22.62 -0.94 -5.47
N PRO A 203 22.13 0.29 -5.73
CA PRO A 203 22.89 1.50 -5.49
C PRO A 203 23.08 1.81 -4.01
N VAL A 204 24.12 2.58 -3.73
CA VAL A 204 24.48 3.04 -2.38
C VAL A 204 23.95 4.46 -2.13
N ILE A 205 23.43 4.68 -0.92
CA ILE A 205 23.12 6.00 -0.38
C ILE A 205 24.20 6.38 0.64
N GLU A 206 24.84 7.53 0.44
CA GLU A 206 25.74 8.15 1.41
C GLU A 206 25.02 9.26 2.19
N ILE A 207 24.94 9.11 3.52
CA ILE A 207 24.29 10.08 4.40
C ILE A 207 25.26 11.21 4.75
N ARG A 208 24.78 12.45 4.63
CA ARG A 208 25.55 13.69 4.83
C ARG A 208 24.98 14.57 5.94
N HIS A 209 23.70 14.39 6.27
CA HIS A 209 23.04 15.12 7.34
C HIS A 209 22.08 14.21 8.10
N PHE A 210 22.03 14.38 9.42
CA PHE A 210 21.13 13.64 10.29
C PHE A 210 20.47 14.63 11.25
N THR A 211 19.16 14.74 11.13
CA THR A 211 18.31 15.53 12.03
C THR A 211 17.16 14.70 12.58
N HIS A 212 16.67 15.05 13.76
CA HIS A 212 15.51 14.38 14.35
C HIS A 212 14.77 15.27 15.35
N ALA A 213 13.57 14.84 15.74
CA ALA A 213 12.80 15.43 16.84
C ALA A 213 13.49 15.20 18.20
N ARG A 214 13.30 16.05 19.21
CA ARG A 214 14.04 15.95 20.50
C ARG A 214 14.06 14.56 21.14
N ASN A 215 12.95 13.84 21.08
CA ASN A 215 12.83 12.47 21.58
C ASN A 215 12.28 11.59 20.44
N PRO A 216 13.13 11.17 19.49
CA PRO A 216 12.65 10.58 18.26
C PRO A 216 12.18 9.15 18.49
N ILE A 217 11.07 8.79 17.84
CA ILE A 217 10.58 7.41 17.79
C ILE A 217 11.08 6.75 16.50
N TYR A 218 11.91 5.71 16.63
CA TYR A 218 12.26 4.87 15.49
C TYR A 218 11.08 3.95 15.14
N GLN A 219 10.49 4.18 13.96
CA GLN A 219 9.48 3.29 13.42
C GLN A 219 10.14 2.12 12.70
N ALA A 220 9.86 0.91 13.18
CA ALA A 220 10.10 -0.32 12.43
C ALA A 220 8.80 -0.79 11.76
N LEU A 221 8.90 -1.31 10.53
CA LEU A 221 7.85 -2.04 9.84
C LEU A 221 8.30 -3.49 9.72
N LEU A 222 7.54 -4.44 10.26
CA LEU A 222 7.89 -5.86 10.21
C LEU A 222 7.66 -6.41 8.79
N PRO A 223 8.70 -6.85 8.07
CA PRO A 223 8.55 -7.41 6.73
C PRO A 223 7.66 -8.65 6.75
N GLY A 224 6.67 -8.70 5.85
CA GLY A 224 5.71 -9.80 5.75
C GLY A 224 4.63 -9.79 6.87
N GLY A 225 4.78 -8.89 7.84
CA GLY A 225 3.77 -8.56 8.84
C GLY A 225 2.60 -7.77 8.25
N LEU A 226 1.64 -7.43 9.11
CA LEU A 226 0.40 -6.78 8.68
C LEU A 226 0.59 -5.35 8.17
N ASP A 227 1.52 -4.57 8.75
CA ASP A 227 1.88 -3.24 8.22
C ASP A 227 2.32 -3.34 6.76
N HIS A 228 3.22 -4.28 6.45
CA HIS A 228 3.72 -4.51 5.08
C HIS A 228 2.56 -4.88 4.14
N LYS A 229 1.75 -5.86 4.57
CA LYS A 229 0.63 -6.39 3.80
C LYS A 229 -0.43 -5.36 3.49
N LEU A 230 -0.84 -4.58 4.47
CA LEU A 230 -1.87 -3.57 4.28
C LEU A 230 -1.35 -2.38 3.47
N LEU A 231 -0.13 -1.90 3.72
CA LEU A 231 0.44 -0.80 2.93
C LEU A 231 0.62 -1.19 1.47
N MET A 232 0.90 -2.46 1.13
CA MET A 232 0.94 -2.90 -0.26
C MET A 232 -0.45 -3.08 -0.89
N GLY A 233 -1.37 -3.75 -0.19
CA GLY A 233 -2.67 -4.13 -0.74
C GLY A 233 -3.69 -3.00 -0.80
N LEU A 234 -3.83 -2.26 0.30
CA LEU A 234 -4.89 -1.26 0.47
C LEU A 234 -4.85 -0.16 -0.61
N PRO A 235 -3.68 0.38 -1.04
CA PRO A 235 -3.63 1.36 -2.13
C PRO A 235 -4.10 0.85 -3.50
N ARG A 236 -4.27 -0.46 -3.69
CA ARG A 236 -4.86 -1.01 -4.93
C ARG A 236 -6.38 -0.88 -4.97
N GLU A 237 -7.04 -0.80 -3.82
CA GLU A 237 -8.50 -0.77 -3.74
C GLU A 237 -9.10 0.47 -4.40
N PRO A 238 -8.59 1.70 -4.17
CA PRO A 238 -9.09 2.89 -4.87
C PRO A 238 -8.94 2.79 -6.39
N ALA A 239 -7.84 2.20 -6.88
CA ALA A 239 -7.62 2.01 -8.31
C ALA A 239 -8.65 1.03 -8.90
N ILE A 240 -8.92 -0.09 -8.22
CA ILE A 240 -9.96 -1.04 -8.61
C ILE A 240 -11.33 -0.37 -8.58
N TYR A 241 -11.66 0.34 -7.50
CA TYR A 241 -12.91 1.07 -7.34
C TYR A 241 -13.13 2.06 -8.50
N ASN A 242 -12.10 2.85 -8.83
CA ASN A 242 -12.15 3.85 -9.89
C ASN A 242 -12.26 3.25 -11.30
N GLU A 243 -11.76 2.05 -11.56
CA GLU A 243 -11.99 1.36 -12.83
C GLU A 243 -13.38 0.72 -12.89
N VAL A 244 -13.82 0.06 -11.81
CA VAL A 244 -15.13 -0.60 -11.76
C VAL A 244 -16.28 0.42 -11.86
N LYS A 245 -16.15 1.59 -11.20
CA LYS A 245 -17.18 2.65 -11.27
C LYS A 245 -17.41 3.21 -12.68
N LYS A 246 -16.47 2.99 -13.62
CA LYS A 246 -16.63 3.38 -15.03
C LYS A 246 -17.59 2.46 -15.80
N VAL A 247 -17.80 1.23 -15.31
CA VAL A 247 -18.59 0.22 -16.01
C VAL A 247 -19.89 -0.15 -15.28
N CYS A 248 -19.96 0.03 -13.97
CA CYS A 248 -21.17 -0.24 -13.17
C CYS A 248 -21.19 0.53 -11.85
N GLU A 249 -22.28 0.44 -11.08
CA GLU A 249 -22.42 1.09 -9.77
C GLU A 249 -21.58 0.35 -8.70
N CYS A 250 -20.31 0.72 -8.56
CA CYS A 250 -19.39 0.17 -7.55
C CYS A 250 -19.67 0.78 -6.16
N LYS A 251 -19.77 -0.07 -5.13
CA LYS A 251 -19.97 0.36 -3.74
C LYS A 251 -18.71 0.29 -2.92
N ASN A 252 -17.96 -0.81 -3.05
CA ASN A 252 -16.80 -1.04 -2.20
C ASN A 252 -15.85 -2.06 -2.85
N VAL A 253 -14.60 -2.09 -2.38
CA VAL A 253 -13.56 -3.02 -2.82
C VAL A 253 -12.73 -3.42 -1.61
N LEU A 254 -12.38 -4.70 -1.53
CA LEU A 254 -11.50 -5.23 -0.49
C LEU A 254 -10.43 -6.14 -1.10
N ILE A 255 -9.17 -5.81 -0.93
CA ILE A 255 -8.06 -6.75 -1.07
C ILE A 255 -7.96 -7.56 0.22
N THR A 256 -8.13 -8.88 0.09
CA THR A 256 -8.37 -9.75 1.24
C THR A 256 -7.07 -10.11 1.98
N PRO A 257 -7.07 -10.17 3.32
CA PRO A 257 -5.94 -10.69 4.09
C PRO A 257 -5.55 -12.12 3.71
N GLY A 258 -6.53 -12.99 3.44
CA GLY A 258 -6.31 -14.38 3.03
C GLY A 258 -5.58 -14.52 1.70
N GLY A 259 -5.78 -13.59 0.75
CA GLY A 259 -5.00 -13.48 -0.49
C GLY A 259 -3.64 -12.81 -0.31
N CYS A 260 -3.04 -12.90 0.88
CA CYS A 260 -1.80 -12.22 1.26
C CYS A 260 -1.85 -10.69 1.12
N SER A 261 -3.05 -10.10 1.21
CA SER A 261 -3.28 -8.67 0.94
C SER A 261 -2.77 -8.22 -0.43
N TRP A 262 -2.83 -9.09 -1.44
CA TRP A 262 -2.33 -8.77 -2.79
C TRP A 262 -3.03 -9.56 -3.90
N LEU A 263 -3.18 -10.87 -3.73
CA LEU A 263 -3.57 -11.77 -4.82
C LEU A 263 -5.08 -11.88 -5.01
N HIS A 264 -5.89 -11.65 -3.98
CA HIS A 264 -7.35 -11.81 -4.04
C HIS A 264 -8.08 -10.52 -3.68
N GLY A 265 -9.05 -10.14 -4.50
CA GLY A 265 -9.93 -9.00 -4.27
C GLY A 265 -11.41 -9.38 -4.22
N ILE A 266 -12.21 -8.57 -3.55
CA ILE A 266 -13.67 -8.61 -3.57
C ILE A 266 -14.15 -7.24 -4.06
N VAL A 267 -15.13 -7.24 -4.95
CA VAL A 267 -15.77 -6.01 -5.46
C VAL A 267 -17.26 -6.09 -5.13
N GLN A 268 -17.74 -5.08 -4.41
CA GLN A 268 -19.15 -4.94 -4.06
C GLN A 268 -19.80 -3.98 -5.05
N ILE A 269 -20.88 -4.40 -5.71
CA ILE A 269 -21.60 -3.60 -6.70
C ILE A 269 -23.10 -3.57 -6.41
N CYS A 270 -23.79 -2.54 -6.92
CA CYS A 270 -25.23 -2.58 -7.08
C CYS A 270 -25.54 -2.98 -8.53
N LYS A 271 -25.97 -4.24 -8.73
CA LYS A 271 -26.24 -4.76 -10.08
C LYS A 271 -27.48 -4.09 -10.68
N ARG A 272 -27.30 -3.40 -11.82
CA ARG A 272 -28.36 -2.73 -12.59
C ARG A 272 -28.61 -3.37 -13.95
N LYS A 273 -27.62 -4.11 -14.47
CA LYS A 273 -27.69 -4.82 -15.74
C LYS A 273 -27.16 -6.26 -15.62
N PRO A 274 -27.58 -7.19 -16.50
CA PRO A 274 -27.08 -8.57 -16.49
C PRO A 274 -25.55 -8.68 -16.52
N GLU A 275 -24.89 -7.80 -17.26
CA GLU A 275 -23.44 -7.82 -17.55
C GLU A 275 -22.57 -7.18 -16.47
N ASP A 276 -23.13 -6.46 -15.49
CA ASP A 276 -22.35 -5.65 -14.55
C ASP A 276 -21.32 -6.48 -13.76
N GLY A 277 -21.68 -7.70 -13.35
CA GLY A 277 -20.76 -8.60 -12.63
C GLY A 277 -19.53 -8.97 -13.47
N MET A 278 -19.73 -9.32 -14.73
CA MET A 278 -18.64 -9.65 -15.66
C MET A 278 -17.79 -8.42 -16.00
N ASN A 279 -18.43 -7.28 -16.21
CA ASN A 279 -17.73 -6.03 -16.49
C ASN A 279 -16.88 -5.59 -15.29
N ALA A 280 -17.39 -5.75 -14.06
CA ALA A 280 -16.66 -5.47 -12.84
C ALA A 280 -15.41 -6.36 -12.69
N ILE A 281 -15.51 -7.66 -12.99
CA ILE A 281 -14.36 -8.59 -13.01
C ILE A 281 -13.26 -8.07 -13.94
N GLU A 282 -13.62 -7.74 -15.18
CA GLU A 282 -12.65 -7.29 -16.18
C GLU A 282 -12.03 -5.93 -15.82
N ALA A 283 -12.82 -5.00 -15.30
CA ALA A 283 -12.33 -3.72 -14.80
C ALA A 283 -11.37 -3.91 -13.61
N ALA A 284 -11.68 -4.83 -12.69
CA ALA A 284 -10.84 -5.10 -11.53
C ALA A 284 -9.48 -5.72 -11.93
N PHE A 285 -9.45 -6.64 -12.89
CA PHE A 285 -8.18 -7.18 -13.42
C PHE A 285 -7.36 -6.15 -14.19
N ARG A 286 -8.00 -5.24 -14.92
CA ARG A 286 -7.30 -4.13 -15.59
C ARG A 286 -6.65 -3.20 -14.56
N ALA A 287 -7.39 -2.88 -13.50
CA ALA A 287 -6.92 -2.03 -12.43
C ALA A 287 -5.78 -2.68 -11.64
N HIS A 288 -5.85 -3.99 -11.35
CA HIS A 288 -4.83 -4.70 -10.60
C HIS A 288 -4.28 -5.90 -11.38
N LYS A 289 -3.27 -5.63 -12.21
CA LYS A 289 -2.62 -6.63 -13.08
C LYS A 289 -2.01 -7.82 -12.34
N SER A 290 -1.62 -7.68 -11.08
CA SER A 290 -1.07 -8.79 -10.28
C SER A 290 -2.14 -9.62 -9.56
N MET A 291 -3.38 -9.13 -9.49
CA MET A 291 -4.49 -9.85 -8.86
C MET A 291 -4.75 -11.17 -9.60
N LYS A 292 -4.86 -12.24 -8.82
CA LYS A 292 -5.10 -13.59 -9.31
C LYS A 292 -6.59 -13.91 -9.31
N HIS A 293 -7.28 -13.65 -8.20
CA HIS A 293 -8.71 -13.95 -8.07
C HIS A 293 -9.51 -12.71 -7.69
N VAL A 294 -10.72 -12.59 -8.25
CA VAL A 294 -11.69 -11.57 -7.86
C VAL A 294 -13.08 -12.16 -7.71
N VAL A 295 -13.77 -11.79 -6.64
CA VAL A 295 -15.18 -12.16 -6.40
C VAL A 295 -16.02 -10.89 -6.44
N VAL A 296 -17.08 -10.87 -7.26
CA VAL A 296 -18.03 -9.76 -7.32
C VAL A 296 -19.30 -10.16 -6.57
N VAL A 297 -19.77 -9.29 -5.67
CA VAL A 297 -20.94 -9.53 -4.80
C VAL A 297 -21.88 -8.32 -4.79
N ASP A 298 -23.13 -8.53 -4.41
CA ASP A 298 -24.12 -7.45 -4.24
C ASP A 298 -23.85 -6.60 -2.98
N GLU A 299 -24.53 -5.46 -2.90
CA GLU A 299 -24.48 -4.49 -1.81
C GLU A 299 -24.95 -5.00 -0.43
N ASP A 300 -25.66 -6.13 -0.38
CA ASP A 300 -26.14 -6.76 0.87
C ASP A 300 -25.12 -7.73 1.50
N ILE A 301 -24.02 -8.02 0.81
CA ILE A 301 -22.94 -8.88 1.31
C ILE A 301 -21.90 -8.03 2.04
N ASP A 302 -21.67 -8.30 3.33
CA ASP A 302 -20.57 -7.66 4.06
C ASP A 302 -19.24 -8.24 3.59
N ILE A 303 -18.48 -7.46 2.82
CA ILE A 303 -17.19 -7.90 2.30
C ILE A 303 -16.11 -8.03 3.38
N TYR A 304 -16.30 -7.43 4.56
CA TYR A 304 -15.36 -7.55 5.68
C TYR A 304 -15.55 -8.85 6.48
N ASP A 305 -16.73 -9.50 6.38
CA ASP A 305 -16.95 -10.86 6.83
C ASP A 305 -16.75 -11.85 5.69
N LEU A 306 -15.64 -12.57 5.70
CA LEU A 306 -15.32 -13.52 4.64
C LEU A 306 -16.32 -14.70 4.58
N ASN A 307 -17.05 -15.01 5.67
CA ASN A 307 -18.12 -16.00 5.64
C ASN A 307 -19.32 -15.49 4.84
N SER A 308 -19.66 -14.19 4.93
CA SER A 308 -20.70 -13.57 4.11
C SER A 308 -20.36 -13.64 2.62
N VAL A 309 -19.09 -13.51 2.26
CA VAL A 309 -18.61 -13.62 0.86
C VAL A 309 -18.67 -15.06 0.39
N GLU A 310 -18.25 -16.02 1.22
CA GLU A 310 -18.38 -17.45 0.93
C GLU A 310 -19.85 -17.86 0.75
N TYR A 311 -20.76 -17.34 1.58
CA TYR A 311 -22.20 -17.52 1.43
C TYR A 311 -22.71 -17.05 0.06
N ALA A 312 -22.25 -15.89 -0.42
CA ALA A 312 -22.61 -15.40 -1.75
C ALA A 312 -22.14 -16.36 -2.85
N ILE A 313 -20.91 -16.87 -2.75
CA ILE A 313 -20.40 -17.89 -3.68
C ILE A 313 -21.23 -19.18 -3.60
N ALA A 314 -21.60 -19.63 -2.40
CA ALA A 314 -22.35 -20.88 -2.24
C ALA A 314 -23.78 -20.80 -2.82
N THR A 315 -24.42 -19.63 -2.74
CA THR A 315 -25.86 -19.50 -2.99
C THR A 315 -26.23 -18.72 -4.26
N ARG A 316 -25.32 -17.90 -4.80
CA ARG A 316 -25.58 -17.00 -5.94
C ARG A 316 -24.77 -17.33 -7.19
N PHE A 317 -23.74 -18.17 -7.09
CA PHE A 317 -22.83 -18.46 -8.19
C PHE A 317 -23.13 -19.79 -8.88
N GLN A 318 -23.07 -19.78 -10.22
CA GLN A 318 -23.12 -20.98 -11.06
C GLN A 318 -21.94 -20.98 -12.02
N ALA A 319 -20.97 -21.86 -11.80
CA ALA A 319 -19.69 -21.85 -12.52
C ALA A 319 -19.83 -21.94 -14.05
N SER A 320 -20.84 -22.65 -14.56
CA SER A 320 -21.08 -22.76 -16.01
C SER A 320 -21.50 -21.44 -16.68
N LYS A 321 -21.88 -20.42 -15.90
CA LYS A 321 -22.37 -19.13 -16.39
C LYS A 321 -21.56 -17.95 -15.87
N ASN A 322 -21.08 -18.04 -14.63
CA ASN A 322 -20.61 -16.90 -13.87
C ASN A 322 -19.09 -16.93 -13.60
N LEU A 323 -18.36 -17.86 -14.22
CA LEU A 323 -16.91 -18.05 -14.02
C LEU A 323 -16.12 -17.47 -15.19
N VAL A 324 -15.14 -16.63 -14.88
CA VAL A 324 -14.10 -16.19 -15.81
C VAL A 324 -12.82 -16.95 -15.51
N LEU A 325 -12.29 -17.67 -16.50
CA LEU A 325 -10.96 -18.28 -16.46
C LEU A 325 -10.10 -17.70 -17.58
N ARG A 326 -8.96 -17.10 -17.23
CA ARG A 326 -8.04 -16.53 -18.22
C ARG A 326 -6.60 -16.80 -17.85
N LYS A 327 -5.78 -17.18 -18.85
CA LYS A 327 -4.32 -17.19 -18.71
C LYS A 327 -3.77 -15.79 -18.97
N ASP A 328 -2.98 -15.28 -18.04
CA ASP A 328 -2.44 -13.92 -18.08
C ASP A 328 -1.19 -13.82 -17.21
N LYS A 329 -0.46 -12.70 -17.29
CA LYS A 329 0.61 -12.40 -16.33
C LYS A 329 0.00 -12.08 -14.97
N GLY A 330 0.56 -12.69 -13.93
CA GLY A 330 0.22 -12.47 -12.53
C GLY A 330 1.37 -11.85 -11.74
N SER A 331 1.36 -12.06 -10.43
CA SER A 331 2.42 -11.58 -9.55
C SER A 331 3.64 -12.51 -9.59
N SER A 332 4.85 -11.94 -9.54
CA SER A 332 6.08 -12.68 -9.23
C SER A 332 6.10 -13.28 -7.83
N LEU A 333 5.17 -12.86 -6.96
CA LEU A 333 5.01 -13.34 -5.61
C LEU A 333 4.14 -14.61 -5.51
N ASP A 334 3.44 -15.01 -6.57
CA ASP A 334 2.64 -16.24 -6.57
C ASP A 334 3.55 -17.45 -6.87
N PRO A 335 3.84 -18.33 -5.89
CA PRO A 335 4.72 -19.48 -6.10
C PRO A 335 4.11 -20.54 -7.04
N SER A 336 2.79 -20.52 -7.25
CA SER A 336 2.12 -21.45 -8.17
C SER A 336 2.14 -20.98 -9.64
N ALA A 337 2.51 -19.72 -9.90
CA ALA A 337 2.68 -19.21 -11.25
C ALA A 337 4.01 -19.71 -11.86
N ASN A 338 4.14 -19.56 -13.18
CA ASN A 338 5.44 -19.74 -13.83
C ASN A 338 6.40 -18.64 -13.35
N GLN A 339 7.46 -19.01 -12.62
CA GLN A 339 8.37 -18.04 -12.00
C GLN A 339 9.21 -17.22 -12.99
N VAL A 340 9.30 -17.66 -14.26
CA VAL A 340 10.04 -16.95 -15.31
C VAL A 340 9.11 -16.03 -16.09
N THR A 341 8.01 -16.56 -16.64
CA THR A 341 7.10 -15.78 -17.50
C THR A 341 6.09 -14.96 -16.69
N ARG A 342 5.92 -15.28 -15.40
CA ARG A 342 4.86 -14.81 -14.51
C ARG A 342 3.45 -15.22 -14.95
N GLU A 343 3.33 -16.17 -15.87
CA GLU A 343 2.02 -16.64 -16.31
C GLU A 343 1.30 -17.43 -15.20
N THR A 344 0.03 -17.11 -15.02
CA THR A 344 -0.87 -17.79 -14.09
C THR A 344 -2.26 -17.89 -14.72
N THR A 345 -3.15 -18.66 -14.08
CA THR A 345 -4.58 -18.63 -14.41
C THR A 345 -5.29 -17.72 -13.42
N LYS A 346 -5.96 -16.71 -13.94
CA LYS A 346 -6.81 -15.79 -13.19
C LYS A 346 -8.24 -16.30 -13.16
N VAL A 347 -8.91 -16.04 -12.04
CA VAL A 347 -10.28 -16.48 -11.78
C VAL A 347 -11.15 -15.30 -11.38
N GLY A 348 -12.19 -15.03 -12.15
CA GLY A 348 -13.26 -14.10 -11.78
C GLY A 348 -14.53 -14.88 -11.42
N VAL A 349 -15.13 -14.54 -10.29
CA VAL A 349 -16.38 -15.15 -9.82
C VAL A 349 -17.44 -14.06 -9.71
N ASP A 350 -18.48 -14.13 -10.54
CA ASP A 350 -19.69 -13.32 -10.34
C ASP A 350 -20.63 -14.03 -9.37
N ALA A 351 -20.56 -13.66 -8.10
CA ALA A 351 -21.41 -14.16 -7.03
C ALA A 351 -22.55 -13.16 -6.69
N THR A 352 -22.97 -12.35 -7.68
CA THR A 352 -24.15 -11.49 -7.55
C THR A 352 -25.44 -12.26 -7.79
N ILE A 353 -26.56 -11.77 -7.26
CA ILE A 353 -27.89 -12.33 -7.50
C ILE A 353 -28.13 -12.38 -9.02
N PRO A 354 -28.54 -13.54 -9.58
CA PRO A 354 -28.83 -13.65 -11.00
C PRO A 354 -29.91 -12.64 -11.42
N PHE A 355 -29.63 -11.89 -12.50
CA PHE A 355 -30.46 -10.76 -12.92
C PHE A 355 -31.88 -11.16 -13.34
N ASP A 356 -32.07 -12.40 -13.78
CA ASP A 356 -33.33 -12.99 -14.23
C ASP A 356 -34.15 -13.62 -13.08
N LYS A 357 -33.67 -13.55 -11.84
CA LYS A 357 -34.35 -14.09 -10.67
C LYS A 357 -34.97 -12.99 -9.82
N ASP A 358 -36.04 -13.35 -9.11
CA ASP A 358 -36.59 -12.48 -8.08
C ASP A 358 -35.57 -12.34 -6.93
N ARG A 359 -35.11 -11.10 -6.69
CA ARG A 359 -34.16 -10.77 -5.61
C ARG A 359 -34.73 -11.20 -4.25
N SER A 360 -36.04 -11.21 -4.06
CA SER A 360 -36.69 -11.54 -2.78
C SER A 360 -36.30 -12.93 -2.24
N HIS A 361 -35.96 -13.87 -3.13
CA HIS A 361 -35.55 -15.22 -2.75
C HIS A 361 -34.09 -15.33 -2.26
N PHE A 362 -33.31 -14.25 -2.38
CA PHE A 362 -31.87 -14.23 -2.07
C PHE A 362 -31.51 -13.29 -0.93
N ILE A 363 -32.45 -12.42 -0.52
CA ILE A 363 -32.27 -11.52 0.63
C ILE A 363 -32.39 -12.35 1.92
N PRO A 364 -31.36 -12.38 2.77
CA PRO A 364 -31.45 -13.05 4.06
C PRO A 364 -32.60 -12.48 4.91
N VAL A 365 -33.28 -13.34 5.66
CA VAL A 365 -34.34 -12.90 6.58
C VAL A 365 -33.69 -12.14 7.74
N LYS A 366 -34.09 -10.87 7.93
CA LYS A 366 -33.65 -10.09 9.10
C LYS A 366 -34.27 -10.63 10.38
N ILE A 367 -33.47 -10.74 11.44
CA ILE A 367 -33.99 -11.13 12.74
C ILE A 367 -34.66 -9.91 13.38
N MET A 368 -35.89 -10.08 13.85
CA MET A 368 -36.62 -9.02 14.55
C MET A 368 -35.84 -8.58 15.80
N GLY A 369 -35.48 -7.29 15.86
CA GLY A 369 -34.76 -6.71 16.99
C GLY A 369 -33.24 -6.77 16.90
N GLU A 370 -32.66 -7.37 15.86
CA GLU A 370 -31.20 -7.49 15.65
C GLU A 370 -30.45 -6.16 15.72
N GLU A 371 -31.05 -5.08 15.21
CA GLU A 371 -30.43 -3.75 15.21
C GLU A 371 -30.60 -3.01 16.57
N THR A 372 -31.47 -3.51 17.45
CA THR A 372 -31.86 -2.84 18.71
C THR A 372 -31.45 -3.57 19.98
N ILE A 373 -31.27 -4.89 19.90
CA ILE A 373 -30.92 -5.75 21.05
C ILE A 373 -29.42 -5.99 20.99
N ARG A 374 -28.70 -5.56 22.02
CA ARG A 374 -27.25 -5.79 22.15
C ARG A 374 -27.02 -6.96 23.08
N VAL A 375 -26.26 -7.96 22.63
CA VAL A 375 -25.98 -9.18 23.41
C VAL A 375 -25.26 -8.82 24.71
N GLU A 376 -24.41 -7.80 24.68
CA GLU A 376 -23.65 -7.27 25.81
C GLU A 376 -24.54 -6.82 26.98
N ASP A 377 -25.80 -6.46 26.72
CA ASP A 377 -26.76 -6.09 27.77
C ASP A 377 -27.26 -7.31 28.56
N TYR A 378 -27.04 -8.54 28.05
CA TYR A 378 -27.61 -9.79 28.56
C TYR A 378 -26.57 -10.82 28.99
N VAL A 379 -25.29 -10.60 28.70
CA VAL A 379 -24.17 -11.43 29.20
C VAL A 379 -23.28 -10.60 30.12
N SER A 380 -23.11 -11.06 31.35
CA SER A 380 -22.10 -10.52 32.26
C SER A 380 -20.70 -10.81 31.72
N GLN A 381 -19.85 -9.77 31.62
CA GLN A 381 -18.45 -9.86 31.21
C GLN A 381 -17.63 -10.83 32.08
#